data_AF-A0A0E3PJX2-F1
#
_entry.id   AF-A0A0E3PJX2-F1
#
_cell.length_a   1.000
_cell.length_b   1.000
_cell.length_c   1.000
_cell.angle_alpha   90.00
_cell.angle_beta   90.00
_cell.angle_gamma   90.00
#
_symmetry.space_group_name_H-M   'P 1'
#
loop_
_entity.id
_entity.type
_entity.pdbx_description
1 polymer ?
#
loop_
_entity_poly.entity_id
_entity_poly.type
_entity_poly.pdbx_seq_one_letter_code
_entity_poly.pdbx_strand_id
1 'polypeptide(L)'
;MDREIFRKVCGDLSLDYILDRLKEAVEIFGKNRVFSNFIIGLGENDDTVREGIETLAKIGVIPILRPVNPHPLRSGDCFTKRPSPERLLKLAKMEAEILKKYGLDPGLATTMCLKCTGCDLVPFVDF
;
A
#
# COMPACT_ATOMS: atom_id res chain seq x y z
N MET A 1 1.50 9.45 3.21
CA MET A 1 2.08 8.39 4.07
C MET A 1 2.30 9.02 5.43
N ASP A 2 1.48 8.67 6.42
CA ASP A 2 1.45 9.39 7.69
C ASP A 2 2.61 8.96 8.60
N ARG A 3 3.52 9.90 8.89
CA ARG A 3 4.72 9.64 9.70
C ARG A 3 4.41 9.46 11.19
N GLU A 4 3.34 10.07 11.69
CA GLU A 4 2.94 9.92 13.09
C GLU A 4 2.34 8.53 13.30
N ILE A 5 1.46 8.09 12.40
CA ILE A 5 0.93 6.72 12.40
C ILE A 5 2.07 5.71 12.26
N PHE A 6 3.00 5.94 11.34
CA PHE A 6 4.16 5.07 11.15
C PHE A 6 4.98 4.93 12.44
N ARG A 7 5.35 6.05 13.09
CA ARG A 7 6.10 6.02 14.35
C ARG A 7 5.35 5.27 15.45
N LYS A 8 4.04 5.45 15.54
CA LYS A 8 3.21 4.79 16.55
C LYS A 8 3.08 3.28 16.32
N VAL A 9 2.93 2.84 15.07
CA VAL A 9 2.63 1.45 14.72
C VAL A 9 3.89 0.62 14.45
N CYS A 10 4.91 1.21 13.85
CA CYS A 10 6.15 0.56 13.45
C CYS A 10 7.31 0.80 14.44
N GLY A 11 7.10 1.59 15.49
CA GLY A 11 8.07 1.81 16.57
C GLY A 11 9.37 2.43 16.06
N ASP A 12 10.49 1.76 16.34
CA ASP A 12 11.86 2.24 16.07
C ASP A 12 12.31 2.08 14.62
N LEU A 13 11.44 1.61 13.72
CA LEU A 13 11.77 1.51 12.31
C LEU A 13 11.93 2.90 11.66
N SER A 14 12.84 3.00 10.69
CA SER A 14 13.02 4.22 9.90
C SER A 14 12.27 4.11 8.58
N LEU A 15 11.25 4.95 8.40
CA LEU A 15 10.49 5.01 7.16
C LEU A 15 11.38 5.41 5.98
N ASP A 16 12.25 6.39 6.16
CA ASP A 16 13.14 6.86 5.10
C ASP A 16 14.11 5.77 4.65
N TYR A 17 14.66 5.00 5.60
CA TYR A 17 15.50 3.85 5.28
C TYR A 17 14.73 2.79 4.48
N ILE A 18 13.47 2.52 4.82
CA ILE A 18 12.63 1.56 4.07
C ILE A 18 12.39 2.05 2.65
N LEU A 19 12.06 3.33 2.47
CA LEU A 19 11.84 3.92 1.14
C LEU A 19 13.11 3.88 0.28
N ASP A 20 14.27 4.16 0.87
CA ASP A 20 15.56 4.07 0.18
C ASP A 20 15.86 2.62 -0.27
N ARG A 21 15.64 1.64 0.61
CA ARG A 21 15.84 0.22 0.28
C ARG A 21 14.85 -0.28 -0.78
N LEU A 22 13.61 0.20 -0.76
CA LEU A 22 12.62 -0.14 -1.77
C LEU A 22 13.00 0.43 -3.14
N LYS A 23 13.51 1.66 -3.18
CA LYS A 23 14.02 2.26 -4.41
C LYS A 23 15.19 1.45 -4.98
N GLU A 24 16.16 1.08 -4.13
CA GLU A 24 17.28 0.21 -4.52
C GLU A 24 16.79 -1.15 -5.05
N ALA A 25 15.77 -1.74 -4.43
CA ALA A 25 15.17 -2.97 -4.92
C ALA A 25 14.57 -2.80 -6.33
N VAL A 26 13.96 -1.65 -6.64
CA VAL A 26 13.45 -1.37 -8.00
C VAL A 26 14.60 -1.26 -9.02
N GLU A 27 15.73 -0.68 -8.63
CA GLU A 27 16.93 -0.61 -9.49
C GLU A 27 17.48 -2.01 -9.80
N ILE A 28 17.40 -2.95 -8.86
CA ILE A 28 17.89 -4.33 -9.01
C ILE A 28 16.89 -5.23 -9.77
N PHE A 29 15.62 -5.25 -9.34
CA PHE A 29 14.61 -6.17 -9.86
C PHE A 29 13.86 -5.63 -11.08
N GLY A 30 13.90 -4.31 -11.28
CA GLY A 30 13.26 -3.63 -12.40
C GLY A 30 11.79 -3.26 -12.16
N LYS A 31 11.24 -2.56 -13.15
CA LYS A 31 9.86 -2.05 -13.14
C LYS A 31 8.84 -3.20 -13.03
N ASN A 32 7.77 -2.97 -12.26
CA ASN A 32 6.68 -3.93 -12.05
C ASN A 32 7.09 -5.22 -11.30
N ARG A 33 8.22 -5.18 -10.56
CA ARG A 33 8.74 -6.34 -9.81
C ARG A 33 8.86 -6.13 -8.30
N VAL A 34 8.61 -4.91 -7.81
CA VAL A 34 8.70 -4.56 -6.38
C VAL A 34 7.35 -4.09 -5.87
N PHE A 35 6.96 -4.66 -4.73
CA PHE A 35 5.64 -4.45 -4.14
C PHE A 35 5.79 -4.09 -2.66
N SER A 36 4.91 -3.23 -2.15
CA SER A 36 4.87 -2.91 -0.71
C SER A 36 3.45 -3.00 -0.18
N ASN A 37 3.26 -3.77 0.89
CA ASN A 37 1.99 -3.77 1.62
C ASN A 37 1.77 -2.39 2.25
N PHE A 38 0.61 -1.80 2.00
CA PHE A 38 0.20 -0.51 2.55
C PHE A 38 -1.07 -0.71 3.35
N ILE A 39 -0.96 -0.69 4.67
CA ILE A 39 -2.12 -0.94 5.56
C ILE A 39 -3.02 0.31 5.59
N ILE A 40 -4.33 0.11 5.43
CA ILE A 40 -5.36 1.14 5.57
C ILE A 40 -6.34 0.78 6.69
N GLY A 41 -6.84 1.79 7.40
CA GLY A 41 -7.68 1.65 8.59
C GLY A 41 -6.94 1.85 9.92
N LEU A 42 -5.77 2.48 9.91
CA LEU A 42 -4.96 2.83 11.10
C LEU A 42 -5.25 4.24 11.63
N GLY A 43 -6.24 4.94 11.05
CA GLY A 43 -6.63 6.30 11.42
C GLY A 43 -6.19 7.35 10.40
N GLU A 44 -5.62 6.89 9.29
CA GLU A 44 -5.22 7.73 8.16
C GLU A 44 -6.43 8.31 7.42
N ASN A 45 -6.25 9.48 6.81
CA ASN A 45 -7.22 10.05 5.88
C ASN A 45 -6.85 9.75 4.42
N ASP A 46 -7.80 9.93 3.49
CA ASP A 46 -7.61 9.58 2.08
C ASP A 46 -6.48 10.39 1.40
N ASP A 47 -6.20 11.61 1.85
CA ASP A 47 -5.14 12.44 1.28
C ASP A 47 -3.76 11.88 1.66
N THR A 48 -3.57 11.49 2.92
CA THR A 48 -2.36 10.82 3.37
C THR A 48 -2.16 9.46 2.70
N VAL A 49 -3.23 8.74 2.37
CA VAL A 49 -3.17 7.50 1.58
C VAL A 49 -2.70 7.83 0.17
N ARG A 50 -3.31 8.82 -0.49
CA ARG A 50 -2.95 9.26 -1.84
C ARG A 50 -1.47 9.62 -1.94
N GLU A 51 -0.98 10.46 -1.04
CA GLU A 51 0.43 10.85 -1.00
C GLU A 51 1.35 9.64 -0.80
N GLY A 52 0.92 8.66 -0.01
CA GLY A 52 1.71 7.45 0.21
C GLY A 52 1.78 6.54 -1.02
N ILE A 53 0.66 6.36 -1.71
CA ILE A 53 0.60 5.64 -2.99
C ILE A 53 1.47 6.35 -4.02
N GLU A 54 1.32 7.68 -4.15
CA GLU A 54 2.12 8.51 -5.07
C GLU A 54 3.62 8.38 -4.77
N THR A 55 4.00 8.40 -3.50
CA THR A 55 5.40 8.27 -3.07
C THR A 55 6.00 6.93 -3.53
N LEU A 56 5.28 5.82 -3.30
CA LEU A 56 5.72 4.49 -3.69
C LEU A 56 5.74 4.31 -5.22
N ALA A 57 4.67 4.73 -5.89
CA ALA A 57 4.55 4.62 -7.34
C ALA A 57 5.62 5.43 -8.08
N LYS A 58 5.95 6.62 -7.57
CA LYS A 58 7.00 7.49 -8.13
C LYS A 58 8.38 6.84 -8.11
N ILE A 59 8.67 6.00 -7.12
CA ILE A 59 9.94 5.25 -7.04
C ILE A 59 9.85 3.86 -7.70
N GLY A 60 8.75 3.56 -8.39
CA GLY A 60 8.56 2.32 -9.15
C GLY A 60 8.05 1.13 -8.34
N VAL A 61 7.60 1.37 -7.10
CA VAL A 61 7.02 0.35 -6.22
C VAL A 61 5.51 0.35 -6.39
N ILE A 62 4.92 -0.83 -6.55
CA ILE A 62 3.47 -1.00 -6.59
C ILE A 62 2.95 -1.22 -5.15
N PRO A 63 2.17 -0.30 -4.57
CA PRO A 63 1.51 -0.55 -3.30
C PRO A 63 0.47 -1.68 -3.43
N ILE A 64 0.23 -2.36 -2.31
CA ILE A 64 -0.87 -3.30 -2.14
C ILE A 64 -1.70 -2.76 -0.98
N LEU A 65 -2.85 -2.15 -1.28
CA LEU A 65 -3.73 -1.58 -0.27
C LEU A 65 -4.41 -2.69 0.55
N ARG A 66 -3.94 -2.86 1.78
CA ARG A 66 -4.39 -3.90 2.70
C ARG A 66 -5.31 -3.35 3.78
N PRO A 67 -6.62 -3.67 3.79
CA PRO A 67 -7.48 -3.30 4.90
C PRO A 67 -7.04 -3.99 6.19
N VAL A 68 -6.90 -3.21 7.26
CA VAL A 68 -6.65 -3.75 8.59
C VAL A 68 -7.81 -4.68 9.01
N ASN A 69 -7.45 -5.80 9.63
CA ASN A 69 -8.38 -6.70 10.30
C ASN A 69 -8.09 -6.63 11.80
N PRO A 70 -8.87 -5.85 12.57
CA PRO A 70 -8.69 -5.75 14.02
C PRO A 70 -8.74 -7.14 14.68
N HIS A 71 -7.76 -7.44 15.51
CA HIS A 71 -7.71 -8.71 16.24
C HIS A 71 -7.96 -8.44 17.74
N PRO A 72 -8.85 -9.18 18.43
CA PRO A 72 -9.18 -8.93 19.83
C PRO A 72 -7.97 -8.90 20.78
N LEU A 73 -6.98 -9.78 20.55
CA LEU A 73 -5.75 -9.82 21.34
C LEU A 73 -4.82 -8.61 21.18
N ARG A 74 -5.07 -7.75 20.18
CA ARG A 74 -4.30 -6.52 19.92
C ARG A 74 -5.12 -5.27 20.18
N SER A 75 -6.25 -5.42 20.88
CA SER A 75 -7.10 -4.30 21.27
C SER A 75 -6.32 -3.36 22.19
N GLY A 76 -6.21 -2.09 21.80
CA GLY A 76 -5.49 -1.07 22.56
C GLY A 76 -4.04 -0.82 22.12
N ASP A 77 -3.41 -1.72 21.34
CA ASP A 77 -2.05 -1.53 20.82
C ASP A 77 -1.96 -0.26 19.94
N CYS A 78 -2.92 -0.12 19.04
CA CYS A 78 -3.06 1.03 18.15
C CYS A 78 -4.50 1.18 17.68
N PHE A 79 -4.83 2.32 17.05
CA PHE A 79 -6.12 2.47 16.42
C PHE A 79 -6.19 1.55 15.21
N THR A 80 -7.23 0.72 15.14
CA THR A 80 -7.50 -0.13 13.98
C THR A 80 -8.99 -0.18 13.72
N LYS A 81 -9.42 0.15 12.51
CA LYS A 81 -10.80 0.01 12.05
C LYS A 81 -10.80 -0.38 10.58
N ARG A 82 -11.42 -1.51 10.25
CA ARG A 82 -11.55 -1.95 8.86
C ARG A 82 -12.31 -0.87 8.06
N PRO A 83 -11.76 -0.37 6.93
CA PRO A 83 -12.45 0.58 6.07
C PRO A 83 -13.75 0.01 5.49
N SER A 84 -14.71 0.88 5.15
CA SER A 84 -15.94 0.45 4.49
C SER A 84 -15.68 -0.02 3.05
N PRO A 85 -16.53 -0.88 2.47
CA PRO A 85 -16.39 -1.31 1.08
C PRO A 85 -16.31 -0.16 0.08
N GLU A 86 -17.07 0.91 0.30
CA GLU A 86 -17.09 2.10 -0.55
C GLU A 86 -15.75 2.84 -0.52
N ARG A 87 -15.15 2.95 0.68
CA ARG A 87 -13.82 3.54 0.82
C ARG A 87 -12.76 2.67 0.14
N LEU A 88 -12.84 1.34 0.27
CA LEU A 88 -11.92 0.43 -0.41
C LEU A 88 -11.97 0.60 -1.93
N LEU A 89 -13.17 0.62 -2.52
CA LEU A 89 -13.35 0.84 -3.95
C LEU A 89 -12.84 2.22 -4.40
N LYS A 90 -13.10 3.27 -3.60
CA LYS A 90 -12.60 4.63 -3.87
C LYS A 90 -11.06 4.65 -3.89
N LEU A 91 -10.42 4.07 -2.89
CA LEU A 91 -8.97 4.06 -2.78
C LEU A 91 -8.32 3.19 -3.87
N ALA A 92 -8.92 2.05 -4.23
CA ALA A 92 -8.43 1.20 -5.32
C ALA A 92 -8.52 1.90 -6.69
N LYS A 93 -9.60 2.64 -6.96
CA LYS A 93 -9.71 3.47 -8.18
C LYS A 93 -8.67 4.58 -8.21
N MET A 94 -8.45 5.24 -7.07
CA MET A 94 -7.40 6.25 -6.93
C MET A 94 -6.00 5.66 -7.16
N GLU A 95 -5.73 4.46 -6.64
CA GLU A 95 -4.50 3.73 -6.87
C GLU A 95 -4.31 3.43 -8.37
N ALA A 96 -5.36 2.96 -9.05
CA ALA A 96 -5.33 2.69 -10.49
C ALA A 96 -4.89 3.92 -11.31
N GLU A 97 -5.44 5.10 -11.02
CA GLU A 97 -5.05 6.34 -11.71
C GLU A 97 -3.57 6.71 -11.48
N ILE A 98 -3.08 6.52 -10.26
CA ILE A 98 -1.68 6.80 -9.91
C ILE A 98 -0.73 5.79 -10.57
N LEU A 99 -1.07 4.51 -10.53
CA LEU A 99 -0.28 3.46 -11.18
C LEU A 99 -0.18 3.72 -12.69
N LYS A 100 -1.30 4.09 -13.32
CA LYS A 100 -1.33 4.48 -14.73
C LYS A 100 -0.42 5.68 -15.01
N LYS A 101 -0.47 6.71 -14.16
CA LYS A 101 0.40 7.90 -14.27
C LYS A 101 1.89 7.56 -14.26
N TYR A 102 2.31 6.59 -13.44
CA TYR A 102 3.71 6.14 -13.37
C TYR A 102 4.03 4.93 -14.28
N GLY A 103 3.04 4.49 -15.08
CA GLY A 103 3.14 3.37 -16.00
C GLY A 103 3.43 2.03 -15.31
N LEU A 104 2.97 1.87 -14.07
CA LEU A 104 3.09 0.64 -13.30
C LEU A 104 1.88 -0.26 -13.57
N ASP A 105 2.12 -1.56 -13.63
CA ASP A 105 1.11 -2.56 -13.96
C ASP A 105 1.19 -3.78 -13.01
N PRO A 106 0.32 -3.87 -11.99
CA PRO A 106 0.23 -5.03 -11.11
C PRO A 106 -0.18 -6.33 -11.82
N GLY A 107 -0.83 -6.26 -12.99
CA GLY A 107 -1.20 -7.43 -13.78
C GLY A 107 -0.01 -8.24 -14.30
N LEU A 108 1.19 -7.64 -14.32
CA LEU A 108 2.45 -8.29 -14.67
C LEU A 108 3.08 -9.07 -13.50
N ALA A 109 2.49 -9.03 -12.31
CA ALA A 109 2.96 -9.81 -11.18
C ALA A 109 2.86 -11.32 -11.47
N THR A 110 3.94 -12.05 -11.23
CA THR A 110 4.02 -13.50 -11.49
C THR A 110 3.74 -14.35 -10.25
N THR A 111 3.68 -13.74 -9.07
CA THR A 111 3.55 -14.42 -7.78
C THR A 111 2.89 -13.50 -6.75
N MET A 112 2.67 -14.03 -5.53
CA MET A 112 2.18 -13.32 -4.35
C MET A 112 0.77 -12.74 -4.53
N CYS A 113 0.41 -11.77 -3.68
CA CYS A 113 -0.95 -11.31 -3.47
C CYS A 113 -1.58 -10.69 -4.71
N LEU A 114 -0.80 -9.93 -5.51
CA LEU A 114 -1.29 -9.33 -6.74
C LEU A 114 -1.67 -10.38 -7.80
N LYS A 115 -1.02 -11.55 -7.79
CA LYS A 115 -1.40 -12.66 -8.68
C LYS A 115 -2.57 -13.48 -8.14
N CYS A 116 -2.69 -13.57 -6.81
CA CYS A 116 -3.74 -14.35 -6.14
C CYS A 116 -5.10 -13.63 -6.08
N THR A 117 -5.10 -12.29 -6.02
CA THR A 117 -6.29 -11.40 -5.92
C THR A 117 -7.27 -11.73 -4.78
N GLY A 118 -6.86 -12.55 -3.81
CA GLY A 118 -7.80 -13.12 -2.84
C GLY A 118 -8.18 -12.20 -1.68
N CYS A 119 -7.27 -11.33 -1.23
CA CYS A 119 -7.46 -10.54 0.01
C CYS A 119 -7.67 -9.04 -0.22
N ASP A 120 -7.25 -8.53 -1.37
CA ASP A 120 -7.08 -7.12 -1.67
C ASP A 120 -7.53 -6.86 -3.12
N LEU A 121 -8.04 -5.66 -3.40
CA LEU A 121 -8.40 -5.27 -4.77
C LEU A 121 -7.13 -4.96 -5.56
N VAL A 122 -7.03 -5.50 -6.77
CA VAL A 122 -5.89 -5.32 -7.66
C VAL A 122 -6.31 -4.47 -8.87
N PRO A 123 -5.82 -3.22 -8.98
CA PRO A 123 -6.08 -2.37 -10.14
C PRO A 123 -5.77 -3.07 -11.48
N PHE A 124 -6.61 -2.85 -12.50
CA PHE A 124 -6.49 -3.42 -13.85
C PHE A 124 -6.75 -4.93 -13.97
N VAL A 125 -6.90 -5.63 -12.84
CA VAL A 125 -7.24 -7.07 -12.80
C VAL A 125 -8.68 -7.25 -12.36
N ASP A 126 -9.07 -6.63 -11.25
CA ASP A 126 -10.42 -6.74 -10.69
C ASP A 126 -11.42 -5.75 -11.30
N PHE A 127 -10.92 -4.68 -11.95
CA PHE A 127 -11.71 -3.64 -12.63
C PHE A 127 -10.87 -2.82 -13.61
#